data_AF-A0A2V8QHP5-F1
#
_entry.id   AF-A0A2V8QHP5-F1
#
_cell.length_a   1.000
_cell.length_b   1.000
_cell.length_c   1.000
_cell.angle_alpha   90.00
_cell.angle_beta   90.00
_cell.angle_gamma   90.00
#
_symmetry.space_group_name_H-M   'P 1'
#
loop_
_entity.id
_entity.type
_entity.pdbx_description
1 polymer ?
#
loop_
_entity_poly.entity_id
_entity_poly.type
_entity_poly.pdbx_seq_one_letter_code
_entity_poly.pdbx_strand_id
1 'polypeptide(L)'
;MTRQLTFRLATLIVVALCGASSVLAALNQKQARTAITKMAGMSLPSGAVRVTGVTSSGETSGEATAQLQLIFRATRDEAGLWRLREIRTGEARWDEIDLLAEAVKINSAGDHCHLKDEFEKFHPESDLTTKLARCLVAGFFEVSVPSDAVRIKSISSMGLGSQPSALVVALLKADFKLTRDQAGWRVVELRTGNRGWVNVDSVPANLDSLRAAKTSEELAVIASALDSYRRERGFFVVSDKHSVLIDHLNPRYLRRVIRLDKWQRPLHYQGTQDHFTLRSLGPDGKENTPDDIVVSR
;
A
#
# COMPACT_ATOMS: atom_id res chain seq x y z
N MET A 1 -59.87 62.20 -28.51
CA MET A 1 -60.83 61.29 -29.16
C MET A 1 -60.08 60.06 -29.66
N THR A 2 -60.43 58.87 -29.14
CA THR A 2 -60.55 57.55 -29.83
C THR A 2 -59.45 57.12 -30.84
N ARG A 3 -58.90 55.89 -30.89
CA ARG A 3 -59.15 54.56 -30.31
C ARG A 3 -58.08 53.60 -30.89
N GLN A 4 -57.79 52.50 -30.16
CA GLN A 4 -57.28 51.18 -30.64
C GLN A 4 -55.82 51.13 -31.21
N LEU A 5 -55.05 50.05 -31.14
CA LEU A 5 -55.33 48.62 -31.19
C LEU A 5 -54.37 47.79 -30.31
N THR A 6 -54.93 46.74 -29.74
CA THR A 6 -54.34 45.58 -29.08
C THR A 6 -53.30 44.84 -29.94
N PHE A 7 -52.14 44.52 -29.37
CA PHE A 7 -51.34 43.37 -29.81
C PHE A 7 -50.94 42.53 -28.60
N ARG A 8 -51.70 41.44 -28.38
CA ARG A 8 -51.28 40.32 -27.55
C ARG A 8 -50.21 39.57 -28.34
N LEU A 9 -48.96 39.62 -27.88
CA LEU A 9 -47.94 38.67 -28.33
C LEU A 9 -47.53 37.83 -27.13
N ALA A 10 -48.07 36.60 -27.10
CA ALA A 10 -47.66 35.56 -26.18
C ALA A 10 -46.24 35.13 -26.58
N THR A 11 -45.25 35.58 -25.81
CA THR A 11 -43.87 35.12 -25.96
C THR A 11 -43.74 33.73 -25.37
N LEU A 12 -43.83 32.73 -26.24
CA LEU A 12 -43.54 31.33 -25.95
C LEU A 12 -42.03 31.20 -25.65
N ILE A 13 -41.66 31.15 -24.37
CA ILE A 13 -40.29 30.82 -23.95
C ILE A 13 -40.13 29.31 -24.13
N VAL A 14 -39.61 28.91 -25.29
CA VAL A 14 -39.03 27.58 -25.48
C VAL A 14 -37.68 27.59 -24.77
N VAL A 15 -37.65 27.14 -23.51
CA VAL A 15 -36.40 26.76 -22.85
C VAL A 15 -35.90 25.52 -23.58
N ALA A 16 -35.06 25.74 -24.58
CA ALA A 16 -34.23 24.71 -25.15
C ALA A 16 -33.34 24.19 -24.03
N LEU A 17 -33.71 23.04 -23.47
CA LEU A 17 -32.81 22.14 -22.76
C LEU A 17 -31.73 21.70 -23.76
N CYS A 18 -30.75 22.58 -24.01
CA CYS A 18 -29.44 22.16 -24.45
C CYS A 18 -28.86 21.34 -23.30
N GLY A 19 -29.21 20.05 -23.27
CA GLY A 19 -28.45 19.06 -22.52
C GLY A 19 -27.01 19.21 -22.98
N ALA A 20 -26.16 19.71 -22.09
CA ALA A 20 -24.73 19.69 -22.29
C ALA A 20 -24.34 18.21 -22.34
N SER A 21 -24.35 17.64 -23.55
CA SER A 21 -23.68 16.39 -23.85
C SER A 21 -22.22 16.62 -23.50
N SER A 22 -21.86 16.29 -22.28
CA SER A 22 -20.50 16.34 -21.79
C SER A 22 -19.80 15.20 -22.53
N VAL A 23 -19.24 15.53 -23.70
CA VAL A 23 -18.46 14.58 -24.50
C VAL A 23 -17.39 14.02 -23.59
N LEU A 24 -17.52 12.74 -23.23
CA LEU A 24 -16.60 12.10 -22.31
C LEU A 24 -15.26 11.96 -23.03
N ALA A 25 -14.30 12.81 -22.64
CA ALA A 25 -12.97 12.79 -23.23
C ALA A 25 -12.31 11.40 -23.12
N ALA A 26 -11.81 10.90 -24.25
CA ALA A 26 -10.99 9.68 -24.35
C ALA A 26 -9.76 9.75 -23.43
N LEU A 27 -9.23 8.58 -23.07
CA LEU A 27 -8.09 8.47 -22.16
C LEU A 27 -6.86 9.18 -22.74
N ASN A 28 -6.27 10.10 -21.97
CA ASN A 28 -5.00 10.73 -22.32
C ASN A 28 -3.90 10.44 -21.28
N GLN A 29 -2.65 10.78 -21.62
CA GLN A 29 -1.49 10.50 -20.76
C GLN A 29 -1.58 11.13 -19.37
N LYS A 30 -2.15 12.35 -19.25
CA LYS A 30 -2.31 13.02 -17.96
C LYS A 30 -3.31 12.26 -17.08
N GLN A 31 -4.45 11.86 -17.64
CA GLN A 31 -5.47 11.07 -16.96
C GLN A 31 -4.92 9.70 -16.55
N ALA A 32 -4.26 8.98 -17.46
CA ALA A 32 -3.64 7.69 -17.16
C ALA A 32 -2.62 7.81 -16.02
N ARG A 33 -1.74 8.82 -16.06
CA ARG A 33 -0.76 9.07 -15.00
C ARG A 33 -1.45 9.31 -13.65
N THR A 34 -2.48 10.15 -13.63
CA THR A 34 -3.25 10.44 -12.40
C THR A 34 -3.93 9.19 -11.84
N ALA A 35 -4.50 8.34 -12.69
CA ALA A 35 -5.13 7.09 -12.28
C ALA A 35 -4.11 6.09 -11.72
N ILE A 36 -2.98 5.88 -12.43
CA ILE A 36 -1.90 4.97 -12.01
C ILE A 36 -1.25 5.42 -10.71
N THR A 37 -1.11 6.74 -10.51
CA THR A 37 -0.57 7.31 -9.26
C THR A 37 -1.40 6.91 -8.02
N LYS A 38 -2.71 6.67 -8.21
CA LYS A 38 -3.67 6.37 -7.14
C LYS A 38 -4.12 4.90 -7.10
N MET A 39 -3.49 4.03 -7.89
CA MET A 39 -3.96 2.64 -8.05
C MET A 39 -3.86 1.84 -6.74
N ALA A 40 -4.77 0.89 -6.53
CA ALA A 40 -4.74 -0.05 -5.40
C ALA A 40 -4.47 0.59 -4.02
N GLY A 41 -5.01 1.79 -3.77
CA GLY A 41 -4.84 2.49 -2.49
C GLY A 41 -3.45 3.10 -2.27
N MET A 42 -2.59 3.10 -3.30
CA MET A 42 -1.31 3.78 -3.31
C MET A 42 -1.49 5.29 -3.58
N SER A 43 -0.48 6.07 -3.22
CA SER A 43 -0.36 7.49 -3.53
C SER A 43 1.08 7.78 -3.95
N LEU A 44 1.43 7.38 -5.17
CA LEU A 44 2.78 7.55 -5.69
C LEU A 44 3.07 9.03 -5.97
N PRO A 45 4.31 9.51 -5.78
CA PRO A 45 4.68 10.84 -6.27
C PRO A 45 4.45 10.94 -7.77
N SER A 46 3.98 12.07 -8.27
CA SER A 46 3.67 12.23 -9.72
C SER A 46 4.88 11.99 -10.63
N GLY A 47 6.10 12.28 -10.14
CA GLY A 47 7.36 11.98 -10.82
C GLY A 47 7.77 10.50 -10.80
N ALA A 48 7.10 9.67 -10.00
CA ALA A 48 7.33 8.23 -9.96
C ALA A 48 6.59 7.48 -11.08
N VAL A 49 5.72 8.14 -11.84
CA VAL A 49 4.96 7.52 -12.93
C VAL A 49 5.21 8.24 -14.25
N ARG A 50 5.83 7.53 -15.20
CA ARG A 50 6.04 8.01 -16.58
C ARG A 50 5.22 7.16 -17.55
N VAL A 51 4.12 7.72 -18.05
CA VAL A 51 3.31 7.09 -19.09
C VAL A 51 4.04 7.19 -20.43
N THR A 52 4.24 6.06 -21.10
CA THR A 52 4.94 5.97 -22.39
C THR A 52 4.00 5.68 -23.56
N GLY A 53 2.81 5.12 -23.29
CA GLY A 53 1.81 4.83 -24.30
C GLY A 53 0.41 4.85 -23.70
N VAL A 54 -0.57 5.24 -24.51
CA VAL A 54 -2.00 5.20 -24.17
C VAL A 54 -2.75 4.76 -25.41
N THR A 55 -3.66 3.80 -25.23
CA THR A 55 -4.56 3.32 -26.27
C THR A 55 -5.98 3.38 -25.72
N SER A 56 -6.86 4.17 -26.35
CA SER A 56 -8.28 4.23 -25.94
C SER A 56 -9.06 3.20 -26.74
N SER A 57 -9.81 2.33 -26.05
CA SER A 57 -10.76 1.38 -26.68
C SER A 57 -12.19 1.93 -26.71
N GLY A 58 -12.42 3.11 -26.12
CA GLY A 58 -13.67 3.86 -26.15
C GLY A 58 -13.61 5.10 -25.25
N GLU A 59 -14.77 5.64 -24.89
CA GLU A 59 -14.89 6.77 -23.95
C GLU A 59 -14.73 6.34 -22.47
N THR A 60 -14.91 5.06 -22.19
CA THR A 60 -14.96 4.50 -20.83
C THR A 60 -13.89 3.45 -20.55
N SER A 61 -13.12 3.04 -21.55
CA SER A 61 -12.05 2.06 -21.41
C SER A 61 -10.80 2.47 -22.19
N GLY A 62 -9.65 2.13 -21.63
CA GLY A 62 -8.37 2.33 -22.29
C GLY A 62 -7.25 1.57 -21.59
N GLU A 63 -6.14 1.44 -22.28
CA GLU A 63 -4.91 0.84 -21.80
C GLU A 63 -3.81 1.89 -21.77
N ALA A 64 -2.88 1.74 -20.82
CA ALA A 64 -1.69 2.56 -20.74
C ALA A 64 -0.47 1.71 -20.43
N THR A 65 0.66 2.03 -21.04
CA THR A 65 1.97 1.50 -20.65
C THR A 65 2.70 2.59 -19.88
N ALA A 66 3.26 2.26 -18.72
CA ALA A 66 4.04 3.19 -17.93
C ALA A 66 5.28 2.57 -17.30
N GLN A 67 6.24 3.43 -16.98
CA GLN A 67 7.37 3.14 -16.12
C GLN A 67 7.10 3.70 -14.72
N LEU A 68 7.18 2.83 -13.71
CA LEU A 68 7.05 3.17 -12.30
C LEU A 68 8.43 3.25 -11.66
N GLN A 69 8.69 4.28 -10.87
CA GLN A 69 9.83 4.33 -9.95
C GLN A 69 9.36 3.94 -8.56
N LEU A 70 9.68 2.71 -8.15
CA LEU A 70 9.29 2.15 -6.85
C LEU A 70 10.49 2.12 -5.93
N ILE A 71 10.23 2.26 -4.62
CA ILE A 71 11.26 2.23 -3.59
C ILE A 71 10.94 1.08 -2.65
N PHE A 72 11.92 0.21 -2.44
CA PHE A 72 11.81 -0.95 -1.57
C PHE A 72 12.77 -0.83 -0.40
N ARG A 73 12.38 -1.37 0.74
CA ARG A 73 13.29 -1.67 1.84
C ARG A 73 13.60 -3.17 1.79
N ALA A 74 14.87 -3.50 1.65
CA ALA A 74 15.37 -4.85 1.76
C ALA A 74 16.03 -5.04 3.13
N THR A 75 15.89 -6.23 3.71
CA THR A 75 16.51 -6.62 4.98
C THR A 75 17.07 -8.04 4.85
N ARG A 76 18.02 -8.40 5.72
CA ARG A 76 18.40 -9.80 5.87
C ARG A 76 17.43 -10.53 6.80
N ASP A 77 17.08 -11.75 6.44
CA ASP A 77 16.35 -12.66 7.33
C ASP A 77 17.28 -13.34 8.34
N GLU A 78 16.73 -14.25 9.15
CA GLU A 78 17.47 -15.02 10.15
C GLU A 78 18.53 -15.94 9.53
N ALA A 79 18.36 -16.34 8.26
CA ALA A 79 19.34 -17.12 7.50
C ALA A 79 20.42 -16.23 6.84
N GLY A 80 20.35 -14.91 7.05
CA GLY A 80 21.27 -13.95 6.45
C GLY A 80 20.98 -13.64 4.98
N LEU A 81 19.84 -14.08 4.45
CA LEU A 81 19.46 -13.86 3.05
C LEU A 81 18.73 -12.53 2.89
N TRP A 82 19.10 -11.77 1.86
CA TRP A 82 18.42 -10.52 1.52
C TRP A 82 17.00 -10.79 0.99
N ARG A 83 16.01 -10.14 1.59
CA ARG A 83 14.63 -10.17 1.13
C ARG A 83 14.08 -8.76 0.99
N LEU A 84 13.17 -8.55 0.04
CA LEU A 84 12.37 -7.32 0.04
C LEU A 84 11.37 -7.44 1.18
N ARG A 85 11.35 -6.45 2.07
CA ARG A 85 10.46 -6.44 3.25
C ARG A 85 9.29 -5.50 3.05
N GLU A 86 9.55 -4.31 2.53
CA GLU A 86 8.55 -3.27 2.38
C GLU A 86 8.69 -2.55 1.04
N ILE A 87 7.59 -2.00 0.57
CA ILE A 87 7.53 -1.10 -0.57
C ILE A 87 6.92 0.24 -0.13
N ARG A 88 7.48 1.34 -0.62
CA ARG A 88 6.94 2.68 -0.37
C ARG A 88 5.76 2.94 -1.30
N THR A 89 4.57 3.03 -0.74
CA THR A 89 3.31 3.25 -1.46
C THR A 89 2.77 4.67 -1.32
N GLY A 90 3.43 5.52 -0.53
CA GLY A 90 3.08 6.92 -0.32
C GLY A 90 4.26 7.76 0.13
N GLU A 91 4.05 9.06 0.35
CA GLU A 91 5.12 9.98 0.77
C GLU A 91 5.80 9.50 2.07
N ALA A 92 5.07 9.03 3.07
CA ALA A 92 5.63 8.45 4.29
C ALA A 92 5.15 7.01 4.55
N ARG A 93 4.44 6.40 3.58
CA ARG A 93 3.79 5.10 3.77
C ARG A 93 4.67 3.97 3.22
N TRP A 94 4.93 3.00 4.08
CA TRP A 94 5.58 1.73 3.77
C TRP A 94 4.58 0.61 4.00
N ASP A 95 4.46 -0.29 3.04
CA ASP A 95 3.61 -1.47 3.13
C ASP A 95 4.45 -2.73 3.09
N GLU A 96 4.13 -3.68 3.97
CA GLU A 96 4.78 -4.99 4.02
C GLU A 96 4.48 -5.76 2.74
N ILE A 97 5.54 -6.27 2.09
CA ILE A 97 5.43 -6.97 0.81
C ILE A 97 4.65 -8.27 0.94
N ASP A 98 4.80 -8.97 2.07
CA ASP A 98 4.07 -10.22 2.34
C ASP A 98 2.55 -9.96 2.39
N LEU A 99 2.10 -8.88 3.04
CA LEU A 99 0.69 -8.51 3.09
C LEU A 99 0.15 -8.10 1.73
N LEU A 100 0.94 -7.38 0.93
CA LEU A 100 0.57 -7.05 -0.43
C LEU A 100 0.44 -8.31 -1.27
N ALA A 101 1.45 -9.19 -1.27
CA ALA A 101 1.44 -10.44 -2.00
C ALA A 101 0.21 -11.30 -1.64
N GLU A 102 -0.12 -11.40 -0.35
CA GLU A 102 -1.33 -12.08 0.12
C GLU A 102 -2.61 -11.40 -0.38
N ALA A 103 -2.70 -10.06 -0.34
CA ALA A 103 -3.86 -9.30 -0.83
C ALA A 103 -4.13 -9.48 -2.33
N VAL A 104 -3.07 -9.67 -3.14
CA VAL A 104 -3.14 -9.97 -4.58
C VAL A 104 -3.03 -11.46 -4.92
N LYS A 105 -3.01 -12.34 -3.90
CA LYS A 105 -2.88 -13.80 -4.05
C LYS A 105 -1.68 -14.22 -4.91
N ILE A 106 -0.56 -13.55 -4.72
CA ILE A 106 0.73 -13.88 -5.35
C ILE A 106 1.56 -14.67 -4.34
N ASN A 107 2.22 -15.72 -4.82
CA ASN A 107 3.25 -16.38 -4.04
C ASN A 107 4.49 -15.47 -4.01
N SER A 108 4.99 -15.09 -2.83
CA SER A 108 6.21 -14.32 -2.69
C SER A 108 7.41 -15.13 -3.22
N ALA A 109 7.70 -14.99 -4.50
CA ALA A 109 8.78 -15.69 -5.19
C ALA A 109 10.13 -15.04 -4.84
N GLY A 110 10.61 -15.26 -3.61
CA GLY A 110 11.92 -14.79 -3.14
C GLY A 110 13.01 -15.85 -3.16
N ASP A 111 12.64 -17.14 -3.05
CA ASP A 111 13.63 -18.18 -2.74
C ASP A 111 14.58 -18.52 -3.90
N HIS A 112 14.14 -18.33 -5.15
CA HIS A 112 14.95 -18.68 -6.33
C HIS A 112 16.12 -17.71 -6.58
N CYS A 113 16.09 -16.49 -6.01
CA CYS A 113 17.14 -15.50 -6.20
C CYS A 113 18.44 -15.79 -5.42
N HIS A 114 18.41 -16.81 -4.56
CA HIS A 114 19.54 -17.22 -3.73
C HIS A 114 20.19 -18.54 -4.17
N LEU A 115 19.74 -19.12 -5.30
CA LEU A 115 20.31 -20.36 -5.82
C LEU A 115 21.77 -20.12 -6.27
N LYS A 116 22.68 -20.93 -5.71
CA LYS A 116 24.14 -20.78 -5.83
C LYS A 116 24.65 -20.84 -7.26
N ASP A 117 23.99 -21.59 -8.14
CA ASP A 117 24.47 -21.88 -9.49
C ASP A 117 24.44 -20.65 -10.43
N GLU A 118 23.65 -19.62 -10.14
CA GLU A 118 23.67 -18.37 -10.90
C GLU A 118 24.56 -17.27 -10.28
N PHE A 119 25.04 -17.48 -9.05
CA PHE A 119 25.69 -16.44 -8.25
C PHE A 119 26.91 -17.00 -7.48
N GLU A 120 27.75 -17.78 -8.16
CA GLU A 120 28.87 -18.61 -7.63
C GLU A 120 29.89 -17.94 -6.68
N LYS A 121 29.74 -16.66 -6.34
CA LYS A 121 30.58 -15.93 -5.37
C LYS A 121 29.77 -15.10 -4.36
N PHE A 122 28.57 -15.55 -3.99
CA PHE A 122 27.78 -14.84 -2.98
C PHE A 122 28.24 -15.22 -1.56
N HIS A 123 28.96 -14.32 -0.91
CA HIS A 123 29.12 -14.40 0.54
C HIS A 123 27.80 -13.93 1.19
N PRO A 124 27.16 -14.69 2.08
CA PRO A 124 25.96 -14.26 2.80
C PRO A 124 26.15 -12.92 3.53
N GLU A 125 27.41 -12.62 3.87
CA GLU A 125 27.82 -11.39 4.53
C GLU A 125 27.97 -10.18 3.58
N SER A 126 27.85 -10.36 2.26
CA SER A 126 28.05 -9.30 1.27
C SER A 126 26.86 -8.34 1.12
N ASP A 127 27.18 -7.09 0.78
CA ASP A 127 26.19 -6.05 0.50
C ASP A 127 25.19 -6.47 -0.59
N LEU A 128 23.99 -5.87 -0.54
CA LEU A 128 22.97 -6.11 -1.55
C LEU A 128 23.45 -5.62 -2.92
N THR A 129 23.77 -6.56 -3.82
CA THR A 129 24.23 -6.23 -5.18
C THR A 129 23.09 -5.84 -6.11
N THR A 130 23.40 -5.08 -7.16
CA THR A 130 22.45 -4.74 -8.24
C THR A 130 21.82 -5.97 -8.89
N LYS A 131 22.58 -7.05 -9.09
CA LYS A 131 22.08 -8.29 -9.70
C LYS A 131 21.06 -8.96 -8.78
N LEU A 132 21.36 -9.08 -7.49
CA LEU A 132 20.45 -9.68 -6.51
C LEU A 132 19.21 -8.81 -6.29
N ALA A 133 19.37 -7.50 -6.10
CA ALA A 133 18.24 -6.58 -5.97
C ALA A 133 17.31 -6.63 -7.20
N ARG A 134 17.88 -6.69 -8.42
CA ARG A 134 17.10 -6.87 -9.64
C ARG A 134 16.34 -8.19 -9.64
N CYS A 135 16.98 -9.29 -9.23
CA CYS A 135 16.32 -10.58 -9.13
C CYS A 135 15.14 -10.52 -8.14
N LEU A 136 15.36 -9.99 -6.94
CA LEU A 136 14.31 -9.91 -5.91
C LEU A 136 13.11 -9.07 -6.37
N VAL A 137 13.35 -7.91 -7.00
CA VAL A 137 12.26 -7.07 -7.54
C VAL A 137 11.57 -7.77 -8.70
N ALA A 138 12.32 -8.41 -9.59
CA ALA A 138 11.75 -9.15 -10.72
C ALA A 138 10.89 -10.33 -10.25
N GLY A 139 11.36 -11.10 -9.25
CA GLY A 139 10.61 -12.19 -8.62
C GLY A 139 9.29 -11.72 -8.02
N PHE A 140 9.29 -10.59 -7.30
CA PHE A 140 8.06 -10.02 -6.74
C PHE A 140 7.01 -9.65 -7.81
N PHE A 141 7.44 -9.19 -8.99
CA PHE A 141 6.55 -8.85 -10.10
C PHE A 141 6.40 -9.96 -11.16
N GLU A 142 6.87 -11.17 -10.87
CA GLU A 142 6.88 -12.32 -11.81
C GLU A 142 7.49 -11.97 -13.19
N VAL A 143 8.53 -11.14 -13.19
CA VAL A 143 9.30 -10.78 -14.38
C VAL A 143 10.45 -11.76 -14.53
N SER A 144 10.50 -12.50 -15.64
CA SER A 144 11.65 -13.35 -15.95
C SER A 144 12.91 -12.53 -16.21
N VAL A 145 14.04 -12.89 -15.59
CA VAL A 145 15.35 -12.28 -15.84
C VAL A 145 16.13 -13.19 -16.79
N PRO A 146 16.90 -12.65 -17.78
CA PRO A 146 17.14 -11.25 -18.07
C PRO A 146 15.94 -10.56 -18.77
N SER A 147 15.52 -9.42 -18.22
CA SER A 147 14.51 -8.54 -18.82
C SER A 147 14.87 -7.08 -18.56
N ASP A 148 14.51 -6.20 -19.48
CA ASP A 148 14.66 -4.75 -19.35
C ASP A 148 13.49 -4.09 -18.61
N ALA A 149 12.45 -4.87 -18.29
CA ALA A 149 11.26 -4.42 -17.56
C ALA A 149 11.56 -4.04 -16.11
N VAL A 150 12.67 -4.52 -15.54
CA VAL A 150 13.15 -4.13 -14.20
C VAL A 150 14.57 -3.59 -14.28
N ARG A 151 14.78 -2.36 -13.82
CA ARG A 151 16.11 -1.73 -13.73
C ARG A 151 16.33 -1.18 -12.34
N ILE A 152 17.48 -1.47 -11.74
CA ILE A 152 17.85 -0.87 -10.45
C ILE A 152 18.52 0.47 -10.72
N LYS A 153 17.96 1.53 -10.15
CA LYS A 153 18.47 2.90 -10.26
C LYS A 153 19.56 3.16 -9.22
N SER A 154 19.32 2.74 -7.98
CA SER A 154 20.27 2.90 -6.88
C SER A 154 19.99 1.90 -5.76
N ILE A 155 21.05 1.57 -5.02
CA ILE A 155 20.99 0.84 -3.76
C ILE A 155 21.69 1.69 -2.71
N SER A 156 21.06 1.86 -1.55
CA SER A 156 21.63 2.61 -0.43
C SER A 156 21.56 1.75 0.82
N SER A 157 22.72 1.22 1.23
CA SER A 157 22.83 0.47 2.48
C SER A 157 22.58 1.39 3.68
N MET A 158 21.84 0.88 4.68
CA MET A 158 21.55 1.57 5.93
C MET A 158 22.04 0.68 7.09
N GLY A 159 23.03 1.18 7.83
CA GLY A 159 23.63 0.48 8.97
C GLY A 159 23.01 0.81 10.34
N LEU A 160 21.82 1.43 10.37
CA LEU A 160 21.17 1.85 11.61
C LEU A 160 20.10 0.83 12.00
N GLY A 161 20.47 -0.15 12.84
CA GLY A 161 19.57 -1.18 13.35
C GLY A 161 20.30 -2.48 13.72
N SER A 162 19.56 -3.44 14.30
CA SER A 162 20.09 -4.76 14.64
C SER A 162 20.22 -5.70 13.44
N GLN A 163 19.65 -5.35 12.28
CA GLN A 163 19.75 -6.12 11.04
C GLN A 163 20.21 -5.23 9.87
N PRO A 164 21.09 -5.75 8.99
CA PRO A 164 21.45 -5.05 7.75
C PRO A 164 20.21 -4.75 6.91
N SER A 165 20.09 -3.49 6.49
CA SER A 165 18.99 -3.04 5.63
C SER A 165 19.51 -2.20 4.46
N ALA A 166 18.75 -2.15 3.37
CA ALA A 166 19.07 -1.34 2.21
C ALA A 166 17.80 -0.77 1.57
N LEU A 167 17.91 0.45 1.04
CA LEU A 167 16.88 1.02 0.17
C LEU A 167 17.23 0.73 -1.29
N VAL A 168 16.28 0.14 -2.01
CA VAL A 168 16.40 -0.17 -3.43
C VAL A 168 15.44 0.71 -4.21
N VAL A 169 15.95 1.53 -5.12
CA VAL A 169 15.12 2.30 -6.06
C VAL A 169 15.13 1.56 -7.39
N ALA A 170 13.96 1.12 -7.84
CA ALA A 170 13.81 0.35 -9.07
C ALA A 170 12.84 1.02 -10.05
N LEU A 171 13.13 0.89 -11.34
CA LEU A 171 12.24 1.23 -12.44
C LEU A 171 11.57 -0.05 -12.93
N LEU A 172 10.24 -0.06 -12.95
CA LEU A 172 9.41 -1.17 -13.40
C LEU A 172 8.56 -0.73 -14.59
N LYS A 173 8.60 -1.46 -15.70
CA LYS A 173 7.67 -1.30 -16.81
C LYS A 173 6.42 -2.16 -16.56
N ALA A 174 5.25 -1.56 -16.72
CA ALA A 174 3.97 -2.24 -16.55
C ALA A 174 2.91 -1.70 -17.52
N ASP A 175 1.92 -2.55 -17.80
CA ASP A 175 0.72 -2.17 -18.53
C ASP A 175 -0.48 -2.13 -17.59
N PHE A 176 -1.41 -1.24 -17.90
CA PHE A 176 -2.57 -0.93 -17.07
C PHE A 176 -3.82 -0.93 -17.94
N LYS A 177 -4.89 -1.56 -17.47
CA LYS A 177 -6.23 -1.32 -17.98
C LYS A 177 -6.95 -0.36 -17.08
N LEU A 178 -7.63 0.59 -17.70
CA LEU A 178 -8.33 1.66 -17.04
C LEU A 178 -9.79 1.67 -17.48
N THR A 179 -10.66 1.94 -16.52
CA THR A 179 -12.07 2.22 -16.77
C THR A 179 -12.41 3.60 -16.24
N ARG A 180 -13.39 4.26 -16.88
CA ARG A 180 -13.92 5.52 -16.41
C ARG A 180 -15.28 5.31 -15.75
N ASP A 181 -15.45 5.90 -14.57
CA ASP A 181 -16.73 6.04 -13.89
C ASP A 181 -17.03 7.52 -13.56
N GLN A 182 -18.01 7.75 -12.69
CA GLN A 182 -18.41 9.10 -12.26
C GLN A 182 -17.30 9.86 -11.52
N ALA A 183 -16.39 9.15 -10.84
CA ALA A 183 -15.24 9.73 -10.14
C ALA A 183 -14.04 9.97 -11.06
N GLY A 184 -14.03 9.35 -12.24
CA GLY A 184 -13.04 9.55 -13.29
C GLY A 184 -12.40 8.25 -13.74
N TRP A 185 -11.19 8.35 -14.31
CA TRP A 185 -10.42 7.18 -14.72
C TRP A 185 -9.79 6.51 -13.50
N ARG A 186 -9.92 5.18 -13.41
CA ARG A 186 -9.26 4.33 -12.42
C ARG A 186 -8.64 3.11 -13.09
N VAL A 187 -7.58 2.59 -12.47
CA VAL A 187 -6.93 1.34 -12.90
C VAL A 187 -7.72 0.17 -12.37
N VAL A 188 -8.08 -0.78 -13.23
CA VAL A 188 -8.82 -2.00 -12.89
C VAL A 188 -7.97 -3.26 -12.97
N GLU A 189 -7.00 -3.28 -13.90
CA GLU A 189 -6.06 -4.38 -14.02
C GLU A 189 -4.63 -3.88 -14.26
N LEU A 190 -3.67 -4.64 -13.74
CA LEU A 190 -2.22 -4.44 -13.88
C LEU A 190 -1.61 -5.67 -14.55
N ARG A 191 -0.63 -5.45 -15.42
CA ARG A 191 0.22 -6.51 -15.97
C ARG A 191 1.69 -6.12 -15.87
N THR A 192 2.50 -7.04 -15.35
CA THR A 192 3.97 -6.92 -15.24
C THR A 192 4.63 -8.14 -15.88
N GLY A 193 5.74 -7.91 -16.60
CA GLY A 193 6.51 -9.01 -17.20
C GLY A 193 5.67 -9.90 -18.12
N ASN A 194 5.74 -11.21 -17.85
CA ASN A 194 5.04 -12.25 -18.61
C ASN A 194 3.71 -12.68 -17.95
N ARG A 195 3.30 -11.99 -16.88
CA ARG A 195 2.09 -12.35 -16.13
C ARG A 195 0.83 -12.03 -16.94
N GLY A 196 -0.25 -12.76 -16.64
CA GLY A 196 -1.59 -12.33 -17.04
C GLY A 196 -2.00 -11.00 -16.39
N TRP A 197 -3.13 -10.46 -16.82
CA TRP A 197 -3.75 -9.31 -16.16
C TRP A 197 -4.19 -9.68 -14.74
N VAL A 198 -3.95 -8.77 -13.80
CA VAL A 198 -4.26 -8.92 -12.38
C VAL A 198 -5.27 -7.86 -12.00
N ASN A 199 -6.43 -8.27 -11.50
CA ASN A 199 -7.41 -7.32 -10.97
C ASN A 199 -6.85 -6.61 -9.73
N VAL A 200 -6.85 -5.28 -9.76
CA VAL A 200 -6.33 -4.46 -8.65
C VAL A 200 -7.42 -3.72 -7.88
N ASP A 201 -8.68 -3.85 -8.29
CA ASP A 201 -9.82 -3.17 -7.66
C ASP A 201 -10.12 -3.69 -6.26
N SER A 202 -9.95 -5.00 -6.05
CA SER A 202 -10.20 -5.63 -4.74
C SER A 202 -9.05 -5.49 -3.75
N VAL A 203 -7.88 -5.04 -4.21
CA VAL A 203 -6.65 -4.99 -3.40
C VAL A 203 -6.79 -4.12 -2.16
N PRO A 204 -7.35 -2.89 -2.21
CA PRO A 204 -7.49 -2.08 -1.01
C PRO A 204 -8.30 -2.77 0.09
N ALA A 205 -9.46 -3.33 -0.27
CA ALA A 205 -10.34 -4.01 0.68
C ALA A 205 -9.71 -5.28 1.28
N ASN A 206 -9.06 -6.10 0.43
CA ASN A 206 -8.34 -7.28 0.90
C ASN A 206 -7.19 -6.90 1.84
N LEU A 207 -6.44 -5.86 1.48
CA LEU A 207 -5.32 -5.39 2.27
C LEU A 207 -5.77 -4.83 3.63
N ASP A 208 -6.86 -4.07 3.67
CA ASP A 208 -7.40 -3.57 4.94
C ASP A 208 -7.95 -4.70 5.82
N SER A 209 -8.55 -5.74 5.24
CA SER A 209 -8.95 -6.94 5.99
C SER A 209 -7.74 -7.68 6.59
N LEU A 210 -6.67 -7.86 5.82
CA LEU A 210 -5.43 -8.48 6.31
C LEU A 210 -4.76 -7.64 7.41
N ARG A 211 -4.72 -6.32 7.24
CA ARG A 211 -4.21 -5.39 8.26
C ARG A 211 -5.01 -5.48 9.54
N ALA A 212 -6.33 -5.55 9.46
CA ALA A 212 -7.19 -5.69 10.63
C ALA A 212 -6.94 -7.00 11.37
N ALA A 213 -6.84 -8.12 10.63
CA ALA A 213 -6.52 -9.42 11.20
C ALA A 213 -5.17 -9.41 11.92
N LYS A 214 -4.12 -8.90 11.25
CA LYS A 214 -2.77 -8.83 11.84
C LYS A 214 -2.65 -7.87 13.01
N THR A 215 -3.37 -6.75 12.98
CA THR A 215 -3.45 -5.83 14.11
C THR A 215 -4.13 -6.50 15.30
N SER A 216 -5.20 -7.26 15.07
CA SER A 216 -5.89 -8.03 16.11
C SER A 216 -4.98 -9.09 16.75
N GLU A 217 -4.19 -9.81 15.94
CA GLU A 217 -3.17 -10.74 16.43
C GLU A 217 -2.14 -10.02 17.33
N GLU A 218 -1.65 -8.85 16.91
CA GLU A 218 -0.68 -8.06 17.67
C GLU A 218 -1.25 -7.53 19.00
N LEU A 219 -2.49 -7.04 18.99
CA LEU A 219 -3.19 -6.63 20.21
C LEU A 219 -3.39 -7.79 21.19
N ALA A 220 -3.71 -8.98 20.69
CA ALA A 220 -3.84 -10.18 21.51
C ALA A 220 -2.50 -10.58 22.16
N VAL A 221 -1.38 -10.43 21.46
CA VAL A 221 -0.03 -10.65 22.02
C VAL A 221 0.26 -9.67 23.16
N ILE A 222 -0.08 -8.39 23.00
CA ILE A 222 0.11 -7.38 24.06
C ILE A 222 -0.80 -7.67 25.26
N ALA A 223 -2.06 -8.02 25.02
CA ALA A 223 -3.00 -8.42 26.08
C ALA A 223 -2.49 -9.63 26.88
N SER A 224 -1.95 -10.65 26.21
CA SER A 224 -1.33 -11.81 26.88
C SER A 224 -0.09 -11.43 27.71
N ALA A 225 0.68 -10.44 27.26
CA ALA A 225 1.82 -9.91 28.02
C ALA A 225 1.34 -9.14 29.25
N LEU A 226 0.27 -8.35 29.14
CA LEU A 226 -0.40 -7.66 30.25
C LEU A 226 -0.95 -8.64 31.30
N ASP A 227 -1.59 -9.73 30.88
CA ASP A 227 -2.06 -10.77 31.79
C ASP A 227 -0.90 -11.40 32.56
N SER A 228 0.23 -11.63 31.89
CA SER A 228 1.43 -12.17 32.53
C SER A 228 2.06 -11.18 33.50
N TYR A 229 2.10 -9.89 33.14
CA TYR A 229 2.51 -8.81 34.03
C TYR A 229 1.63 -8.75 35.28
N ARG A 230 0.30 -8.79 35.13
CA ARG A 230 -0.65 -8.77 36.25
C ARG A 230 -0.51 -9.99 37.16
N ARG A 231 -0.31 -11.18 36.61
CA ARG A 231 -0.08 -12.40 37.41
C ARG A 231 1.15 -12.28 38.33
N GLU A 232 2.19 -11.60 37.87
CA GLU A 232 3.41 -11.40 38.66
C GLU A 232 3.34 -10.19 39.60
N ARG A 233 2.72 -9.08 39.17
CA ARG A 233 2.72 -7.80 39.89
C ARG A 233 1.46 -7.55 40.72
N GLY A 234 0.37 -8.26 40.45
CA GLY A 234 -0.94 -8.11 41.09
C GLY A 234 -1.85 -7.04 40.46
N PHE A 235 -1.34 -6.22 39.53
CA PHE A 235 -2.09 -5.13 38.89
C PHE A 235 -1.65 -4.94 37.42
N PHE A 236 -2.47 -4.29 36.59
CA PHE A 236 -2.09 -3.86 35.24
C PHE A 236 -1.32 -2.53 35.26
N VAL A 237 -0.62 -2.21 34.18
CA VAL A 237 0.16 -0.97 34.07
C VAL A 237 -0.80 0.24 34.11
N VAL A 238 -0.73 1.06 35.15
CA VAL A 238 -1.58 2.26 35.27
C VAL A 238 -0.99 3.38 34.41
N SER A 239 -1.58 3.60 33.23
CA SER A 239 -1.16 4.64 32.30
C SER A 239 -2.21 4.86 31.20
N ASP A 240 -2.21 6.05 30.60
CA ASP A 240 -2.92 6.41 29.37
C ASP A 240 -1.98 6.43 28.15
N LYS A 241 -0.72 5.99 28.31
CA LYS A 241 0.32 6.06 27.27
C LYS A 241 0.80 4.67 26.89
N HIS A 242 0.64 4.34 25.61
CA HIS A 242 1.15 3.09 25.05
C HIS A 242 2.68 2.96 25.14
N SER A 243 3.42 4.07 25.05
CA SER A 243 4.89 4.03 25.22
C SER A 243 5.29 3.51 26.60
N VAL A 244 4.62 3.98 27.66
CA VAL A 244 4.85 3.57 29.05
C VAL A 244 4.52 2.08 29.22
N LEU A 245 3.41 1.62 28.62
CA LEU A 245 3.08 0.20 28.59
C LEU A 245 4.23 -0.64 28.04
N ILE A 246 4.74 -0.28 26.86
CA ILE A 246 5.80 -1.05 26.20
C ILE A 246 7.08 -1.10 27.04
N ASP A 247 7.45 -0.01 27.71
CA ASP A 247 8.63 0.04 28.58
C ASP A 247 8.50 -0.89 29.80
N HIS A 248 7.28 -1.15 30.29
CA HIS A 248 7.02 -2.13 31.35
C HIS A 248 6.97 -3.58 30.86
N LEU A 249 6.51 -3.80 29.63
CA LEU A 249 6.35 -5.15 29.08
C LEU A 249 7.64 -5.69 28.45
N ASN A 250 8.43 -4.85 27.79
CA ASN A 250 9.66 -5.25 27.10
C ASN A 250 10.88 -5.22 28.05
N PRO A 251 11.82 -6.17 27.96
CA PRO A 251 11.79 -7.37 27.11
C PRO A 251 11.14 -8.58 27.79
N ARG A 252 10.82 -8.48 29.09
CA ARG A 252 10.48 -9.64 29.94
C ARG A 252 9.19 -10.35 29.53
N TYR A 253 8.13 -9.61 29.25
CA TYR A 253 6.81 -10.13 28.89
C TYR A 253 6.52 -10.05 27.39
N LEU A 254 7.18 -9.12 26.71
CA LEU A 254 7.01 -8.87 25.28
C LEU A 254 8.38 -8.87 24.58
N ARG A 255 8.63 -9.91 23.77
CA ARG A 255 9.92 -10.14 23.10
C ARG A 255 10.24 -9.14 21.99
N ARG A 256 9.21 -8.55 21.38
CA ARG A 256 9.33 -7.57 20.29
C ARG A 256 8.55 -6.31 20.61
N VAL A 257 9.09 -5.15 20.25
CA VAL A 257 8.38 -3.88 20.45
C VAL A 257 7.26 -3.74 19.42
N ILE A 258 6.01 -3.64 19.87
CA ILE A 258 4.83 -3.39 19.03
C ILE A 258 4.25 -2.02 19.41
N ARG A 259 4.50 -1.01 18.58
CA ARG A 259 4.08 0.39 18.83
C ARG A 259 3.04 0.90 17.85
N LEU A 260 3.07 0.37 16.64
CA LEU A 260 2.23 0.81 15.53
C LEU A 260 1.32 -0.34 15.11
N ASP A 261 0.13 -0.01 14.64
CA ASP A 261 -0.74 -0.93 13.92
C ASP A 261 -0.29 -1.12 12.47
N LYS A 262 -1.05 -1.92 11.71
CA LYS A 262 -0.76 -2.22 10.31
C LYS A 262 -1.09 -1.10 9.32
N TRP A 263 -1.65 0.02 9.80
CA TRP A 263 -1.75 1.28 9.06
C TRP A 263 -0.65 2.28 9.46
N GLN A 264 0.36 1.82 10.21
CA GLN A 264 1.49 2.62 10.69
C GLN A 264 1.08 3.74 11.65
N ARG A 265 0.00 3.52 12.43
CA ARG A 265 -0.50 4.47 13.41
C ARG A 265 -0.20 4.00 14.83
N PRO A 266 0.06 4.92 15.78
CA PRO A 266 0.28 4.55 17.17
C PRO A 266 -0.91 3.77 17.75
N LEU A 267 -0.62 2.70 18.48
CA LEU A 267 -1.62 2.03 19.31
C LEU A 267 -1.96 2.88 20.53
N HIS A 268 -3.20 2.77 20.99
CA HIS A 268 -3.71 3.46 22.16
C HIS A 268 -3.83 2.48 23.34
N TYR A 269 -3.48 2.95 24.52
CA TYR A 269 -3.58 2.17 25.76
C TYR A 269 -4.20 3.02 26.87
N GLN A 270 -5.11 2.41 27.62
CA GLN A 270 -5.63 2.96 28.85
C GLN A 270 -5.70 1.84 29.89
N GLY A 271 -4.96 1.97 30.98
CA GLY A 271 -4.89 0.97 32.05
C GLY A 271 -5.14 1.56 33.43
N THR A 272 -5.92 0.85 34.23
CA THR A 272 -6.05 1.03 35.68
C THR A 272 -5.36 -0.14 36.39
N GLN A 273 -5.54 -0.28 37.71
CA GLN A 273 -4.96 -1.41 38.43
C GLN A 273 -5.61 -2.75 38.05
N ASP A 274 -6.89 -2.72 37.69
CA ASP A 274 -7.76 -3.89 37.54
C ASP A 274 -8.31 -4.08 36.12
N HIS A 275 -8.27 -3.05 35.29
CA HIS A 275 -8.74 -3.06 33.90
C HIS A 275 -7.72 -2.49 32.92
N PHE A 276 -7.84 -2.87 31.64
CA PHE A 276 -7.17 -2.19 30.55
C PHE A 276 -8.00 -2.15 29.27
N THR A 277 -7.64 -1.23 28.38
CA THR A 277 -8.12 -1.15 27.01
C THR A 277 -6.93 -0.88 26.08
N LEU A 278 -6.81 -1.71 25.04
CA LEU A 278 -5.93 -1.52 23.91
C LEU A 278 -6.77 -1.21 22.67
N ARG A 279 -6.32 -0.27 21.84
CA ARG A 279 -7.05 0.14 20.64
C ARG A 279 -6.14 0.45 19.46
N SER A 280 -6.56 0.02 18.27
CA SER A 280 -6.14 0.57 16.98
C SER A 280 -7.32 1.32 16.37
N LEU A 281 -7.05 2.46 15.72
CA LEU A 281 -8.04 3.33 15.08
C LEU A 281 -8.40 2.90 13.65
N GLY A 282 -8.00 1.68 13.26
CA GLY A 282 -8.34 1.14 11.95
C GLY A 282 -7.79 1.95 10.75
N PRO A 283 -8.35 1.76 9.54
CA PRO A 283 -8.01 2.51 8.33
C PRO A 283 -8.39 4.00 8.37
N ASP A 284 -9.46 4.41 9.06
CA ASP A 284 -9.94 5.79 8.99
C ASP A 284 -9.21 6.75 9.96
N GLY A 285 -8.68 6.20 11.06
CA GLY A 285 -7.82 6.89 12.02
C GLY A 285 -8.59 7.78 12.97
N LYS A 286 -9.89 7.54 13.11
CA LYS A 286 -10.78 8.27 13.99
C LYS A 286 -11.15 7.37 15.15
N GLU A 287 -11.30 7.97 16.31
CA GLU A 287 -11.73 7.24 17.49
C GLU A 287 -13.22 6.96 17.45
N ASN A 288 -13.61 5.79 17.95
CA ASN A 288 -14.99 5.36 18.18
C ASN A 288 -15.78 5.15 16.89
N THR A 289 -15.10 4.63 15.86
CA THR A 289 -15.71 4.22 14.60
C THR A 289 -15.84 2.70 14.52
N PRO A 290 -16.69 2.16 13.61
CA PRO A 290 -16.89 0.72 13.49
C PRO A 290 -15.64 -0.08 13.05
N ASP A 291 -14.61 0.58 12.55
CA ASP A 291 -13.34 -0.02 12.13
C ASP A 291 -12.27 -0.04 13.24
N ASP A 292 -12.57 0.52 14.42
CA ASP A 292 -11.73 0.39 15.60
C ASP A 292 -11.57 -1.08 16.02
N ILE A 293 -10.34 -1.46 16.33
CA ILE A 293 -10.02 -2.77 16.88
C ILE A 293 -9.69 -2.60 18.36
N VAL A 294 -10.56 -3.11 19.24
CA VAL A 294 -10.46 -2.91 20.68
C VAL A 294 -10.32 -4.25 21.40
N VAL A 295 -9.36 -4.31 22.32
CA VAL A 295 -9.20 -5.43 23.27
C VAL A 295 -9.22 -4.85 24.68
N SER A 296 -10.17 -5.26 25.51
CA SER A 296 -10.30 -4.82 26.89
C SER A 296 -10.53 -5.98 27.86
N ARG A 297 -10.09 -5.79 29.11
CA ARG A 297 -10.34 -6.68 30.24
C ARG A 297 -10.40 -5.90 31.53
#